data_AF-A0AAI9T6C0-F1
#
_entry.id   AF-A0AAI9T6C0-F1
#
_cell.length_a   1.000
_cell.length_b   1.000
_cell.length_c   1.000
_cell.angle_alpha   90.00
_cell.angle_beta   90.00
_cell.angle_gamma   90.00
#
_symmetry.space_group_name_H-M   'P 1'
#
loop_
_entity.id
_entity.type
_entity.pdbx_description
1 polymer ?
#
loop_
_entity_poly.entity_id
_entity_poly.type
_entity_poly.pdbx_seq_one_letter_code
_entity_poly.pdbx_strand_id
1 'polypeptide(L)'
;MEKVNQAVSDALETHRSIRILGDLPTEKLNREDYLASTRELIESLVDSWKEKADLRLLAVEVWPRHTYFALDFNNDDYNYDNAHTQVVVIPVYLLRLSRKSHTWTIFRHKPQDSSLAKRIADLHEGNGQDPIPFLEDHIKGVTHYAPRNSKTPVVASENPT
;
A
#
# COMPACT_ATOMS: atom_id res chain seq x y z
N MET A 1 -6.30 -15.62 13.91
CA MET A 1 -6.68 -14.23 14.20
C MET A 1 -5.96 -13.73 15.44
N GLU A 2 -6.17 -14.34 16.61
CA GLU A 2 -5.52 -13.92 17.88
C GLU A 2 -4.01 -13.67 17.79
N LYS A 3 -3.23 -14.63 17.27
CA LYS A 3 -1.77 -14.48 17.12
C LYS A 3 -1.36 -13.31 16.23
N VAL A 4 -2.17 -12.99 15.23
CA VAL A 4 -1.91 -11.86 14.32
C VAL A 4 -2.16 -10.54 15.05
N ASN A 5 -3.28 -10.46 15.77
CA ASN A 5 -3.64 -9.28 16.56
C ASN A 5 -2.61 -9.01 17.67
N GLN A 6 -2.16 -10.05 18.36
CA GLN A 6 -1.11 -9.91 19.37
C GLN A 6 0.19 -9.41 18.75
N ALA A 7 0.64 -9.98 17.63
CA ALA A 7 1.86 -9.54 16.97
C ALA A 7 1.80 -8.09 16.47
N VAL A 8 0.63 -7.61 16.03
CA VAL A 8 0.42 -6.19 15.69
C VAL A 8 0.47 -5.32 16.95
N SER A 9 -0.15 -5.76 18.06
CA SER A 9 -0.08 -5.06 19.35
C SER A 9 1.37 -4.92 19.83
N ASP A 10 2.12 -6.02 19.85
CA ASP A 10 3.53 -6.05 20.26
C ASP A 10 4.39 -5.14 19.35
N ALA A 11 4.08 -5.12 18.05
CA ALA A 11 4.75 -4.25 17.09
C ALA A 11 4.47 -2.76 17.38
N LEU A 12 3.24 -2.40 17.73
CA LEU A 12 2.84 -1.03 18.06
C LEU A 12 3.37 -0.56 19.42
N GLU A 13 3.55 -1.48 20.37
CA GLU A 13 4.22 -1.20 21.65
C GLU A 13 5.73 -0.96 21.46
N THR A 14 6.34 -1.69 20.52
CA THR A 14 7.78 -1.54 20.19
C THR A 14 8.04 -0.34 19.29
N HIS A 15 7.12 -0.07 18.36
CA HIS A 15 7.25 0.94 17.32
C HIS A 15 5.95 1.75 17.25
N ARG A 16 6.03 3.06 17.46
CA ARG A 16 4.86 3.94 17.38
C ARG A 16 4.11 3.81 16.04
N SER A 17 4.87 3.66 14.94
CA SER A 17 4.36 3.56 13.57
C SER A 17 4.91 2.32 12.90
N ILE A 18 4.05 1.58 12.20
CA ILE A 18 4.42 0.40 11.41
C ILE A 18 3.67 0.40 10.07
N ARG A 19 4.16 -0.38 9.11
CA ARG A 19 3.48 -0.65 7.85
C ARG A 19 3.25 -2.14 7.69
N ILE A 20 2.02 -2.53 7.38
CA ILE A 20 1.72 -3.88 6.92
C ILE A 20 1.89 -3.93 5.41
N LEU A 21 2.73 -4.87 4.95
CA LEU A 21 2.72 -5.38 3.59
C LEU A 21 1.82 -6.61 3.57
N GLY A 22 0.63 -6.48 2.99
CA GLY A 22 -0.27 -7.60 2.77
C GLY A 22 0.13 -8.44 1.56
N ASP A 23 -0.01 -9.75 1.65
CA ASP A 23 0.18 -10.71 0.56
C ASP A 23 -1.03 -11.67 0.52
N LEU A 24 -1.86 -11.47 -0.50
CA LEU A 24 -3.14 -12.15 -0.69
C LEU A 24 -3.09 -13.00 -1.96
N PRO A 25 -3.64 -14.22 -1.97
CA PRO A 25 -3.85 -14.94 -3.22
C PRO A 25 -4.88 -14.18 -4.09
N THR A 26 -4.50 -13.76 -5.29
CA THR A 26 -5.39 -12.96 -6.18
C THR A 26 -6.71 -13.66 -6.47
N GLU A 27 -6.70 -14.99 -6.56
CA GLU A 27 -7.89 -15.83 -6.77
C GLU A 27 -8.95 -15.71 -5.66
N LYS A 28 -8.61 -15.11 -4.51
CA LYS A 28 -9.56 -14.84 -3.42
C LYS A 28 -10.26 -13.48 -3.54
N LEU A 29 -9.88 -12.67 -4.52
CA LEU A 29 -10.43 -11.34 -4.72
C LEU A 29 -11.41 -11.33 -5.89
N ASN A 30 -12.31 -10.35 -5.87
CA ASN A 30 -13.24 -10.10 -6.96
C ASN A 30 -12.52 -9.32 -8.06
N ARG A 31 -12.40 -9.92 -9.24
CA ARG A 31 -11.74 -9.30 -10.40
C ARG A 31 -12.46 -8.05 -10.95
N GLU A 32 -13.75 -7.91 -10.64
CA GLU A 32 -14.54 -6.74 -11.06
C GLU A 32 -14.29 -5.54 -10.14
N ASP A 33 -13.85 -5.79 -8.90
CA ASP A 33 -13.48 -4.75 -7.94
C ASP A 33 -12.45 -5.29 -6.91
N TYR A 34 -11.18 -5.20 -7.29
CA TYR A 34 -10.07 -5.65 -6.45
C TYR A 34 -9.94 -4.83 -5.17
N LEU A 35 -10.28 -3.55 -5.22
CA LEU A 35 -10.13 -2.67 -4.07
C LEU A 35 -11.19 -2.96 -3.00
N ALA A 36 -12.46 -3.07 -3.40
CA ALA A 36 -13.54 -3.42 -2.49
C ALA A 36 -13.33 -4.83 -1.90
N SER A 37 -13.00 -5.82 -2.73
CA SER A 37 -12.77 -7.18 -2.25
C SER A 37 -11.52 -7.31 -1.37
N THR A 38 -10.48 -6.48 -1.57
CA THR A 38 -9.35 -6.41 -0.64
C THR A 38 -9.79 -5.90 0.72
N ARG A 39 -10.57 -4.80 0.75
CA ARG A 39 -11.10 -4.22 2.01
C ARG A 39 -11.97 -5.21 2.76
N GLU A 40 -12.90 -5.87 2.07
CA GLU A 40 -13.77 -6.89 2.63
C GLU A 40 -12.94 -8.05 3.24
N LEU A 41 -11.94 -8.53 2.52
CA LEU A 41 -11.11 -9.66 2.97
C LEU A 41 -10.32 -9.36 4.25
N ILE A 42 -9.93 -8.10 4.46
CA ILE A 42 -9.15 -7.66 5.64
C ILE A 42 -9.99 -6.98 6.72
N GLU A 43 -11.30 -6.82 6.52
CA GLU A 43 -12.18 -6.02 7.37
C GLU A 43 -12.10 -6.46 8.85
N SER A 44 -12.23 -7.75 9.12
CA SER A 44 -12.17 -8.28 10.50
C SER A 44 -10.83 -8.01 11.22
N LEU A 45 -9.72 -7.89 10.48
CA LEU A 45 -8.43 -7.52 11.04
C LEU A 45 -8.40 -6.02 11.34
N VAL A 46 -8.74 -5.20 10.33
CA VAL A 46 -8.74 -3.74 10.41
C VAL A 46 -9.68 -3.25 11.53
N ASP A 47 -10.84 -3.86 11.67
CA ASP A 47 -11.80 -3.55 12.74
C ASP A 47 -11.24 -3.76 14.14
N SER A 48 -10.42 -4.80 14.33
CA SER A 48 -9.77 -5.05 15.62
C SER A 48 -8.61 -4.09 15.92
N TRP A 49 -8.08 -3.43 14.88
CA TRP A 49 -6.91 -2.55 14.99
C TRP A 49 -7.28 -1.07 15.05
N LYS A 50 -8.38 -0.66 14.42
CA LYS A 50 -8.83 0.74 14.37
C LYS A 50 -9.17 1.33 15.74
N GLU A 51 -9.47 0.47 16.73
CA GLU A 51 -9.67 0.89 18.12
C GLU A 51 -8.37 1.31 18.81
N LYS A 52 -7.21 0.91 18.26
CA LYS A 52 -5.89 1.07 18.89
C LYS A 52 -4.94 1.96 18.10
N ALA A 53 -5.19 2.19 16.81
CA ALA A 53 -4.31 2.93 15.93
C ALA A 53 -5.08 3.64 14.81
N ASP A 54 -4.52 4.75 14.31
CA ASP A 54 -4.95 5.37 13.05
C ASP A 54 -4.44 4.52 11.88
N LEU A 55 -5.35 4.14 10.98
CA LEU A 55 -5.07 3.21 9.89
C LEU A 55 -5.25 3.90 8.54
N ARG A 56 -4.29 3.70 7.63
CA ARG A 56 -4.35 4.26 6.27
C ARG A 56 -3.97 3.24 5.23
N LEU A 57 -4.97 2.76 4.46
CA LEU A 57 -4.72 1.93 3.29
C LEU A 57 -4.18 2.83 2.16
N LEU A 58 -2.93 2.57 1.75
CA LEU A 58 -2.23 3.40 0.78
C LEU A 58 -2.38 2.91 -0.65
N ALA A 59 -2.31 1.59 -0.85
CA ALA A 59 -2.31 1.01 -2.19
C ALA A 59 -2.70 -0.47 -2.18
N VAL A 60 -3.20 -0.91 -3.33
CA VAL A 60 -3.42 -2.31 -3.72
C VAL A 60 -2.77 -2.54 -5.08
N GLU A 61 -1.83 -3.47 -5.16
CA GLU A 61 -1.18 -3.88 -6.41
C GLU A 61 -1.57 -5.32 -6.73
N VAL A 62 -2.23 -5.53 -7.88
CA VAL A 62 -2.79 -6.82 -8.29
C VAL A 62 -1.87 -7.46 -9.31
N TRP A 63 -1.39 -8.67 -9.01
CA TRP A 63 -0.60 -9.50 -9.93
C TRP A 63 -1.35 -10.81 -10.21
N PRO A 64 -0.96 -11.59 -11.25
CA PRO A 64 -1.69 -12.80 -11.62
C PRO A 64 -1.88 -13.83 -10.50
N ARG A 65 -0.95 -13.91 -9.54
CA ARG A 65 -0.98 -14.90 -8.44
C ARG A 65 -1.14 -14.28 -7.06
N HIS A 66 -0.65 -13.07 -6.88
CA HIS A 66 -0.63 -12.39 -5.59
C HIS A 66 -1.16 -10.96 -5.74
N THR A 67 -1.95 -10.52 -4.77
CA THR A 67 -2.30 -9.12 -4.60
C THR A 67 -1.61 -8.62 -3.34
N TYR A 68 -0.93 -7.50 -3.46
CA TYR A 68 -0.25 -6.85 -2.35
C TYR A 68 -1.04 -5.61 -1.93
N PHE A 69 -1.06 -5.32 -0.63
CA PHE A 69 -1.57 -4.05 -0.14
C PHE A 69 -0.62 -3.43 0.87
N ALA A 70 -0.65 -2.11 1.00
CA ALA A 70 0.11 -1.37 2.00
C ALA A 70 -0.83 -0.65 2.96
N LEU A 71 -0.76 -0.99 4.25
CA LEU A 71 -1.57 -0.42 5.32
C LEU A 71 -0.67 0.19 6.38
N ASP A 72 -0.76 1.49 6.57
CA ASP A 72 -0.01 2.22 7.59
C ASP A 72 -0.77 2.29 8.91
N PHE A 73 0.00 2.29 9.99
CA PHE A 73 -0.45 2.47 11.36
C PHE A 73 0.26 3.69 11.95
N ASN A 74 -0.49 4.66 12.46
CA ASN A 74 0.02 5.84 13.16
C ASN A 74 1.16 6.56 12.41
N ASN A 75 1.10 6.58 11.08
CA ASN A 75 2.11 7.26 10.27
C ASN A 75 1.78 8.75 10.17
N ASP A 76 2.11 9.49 11.23
CA ASP A 76 1.87 10.94 11.33
C ASP A 76 2.79 11.74 10.39
N ASP A 77 3.92 11.16 9.98
CA ASP A 77 4.86 11.77 9.04
C ASP A 77 4.38 11.66 7.59
N TYR A 78 3.29 10.93 7.33
CA TYR A 78 2.69 10.82 6.02
C TYR A 78 2.01 12.14 5.63
N ASN A 79 2.49 12.74 4.55
CA ASN A 79 1.86 13.87 3.91
C ASN A 79 1.59 13.54 2.43
N TYR A 80 0.32 13.48 2.05
CA TYR A 80 -0.09 13.10 0.71
C TYR A 80 0.54 13.97 -0.39
N ASP A 81 0.65 15.27 -0.14
CA ASP A 81 1.12 16.25 -1.13
C ASP A 81 2.59 16.02 -1.49
N ASN A 82 3.41 15.60 -0.52
CA ASN A 82 4.84 15.39 -0.70
C ASN A 82 5.24 13.90 -0.75
N ALA A 83 4.32 12.96 -0.59
CA ALA A 83 4.61 11.52 -0.49
C ALA A 83 5.32 10.92 -1.72
N HIS A 84 5.33 11.62 -2.86
CA HIS A 84 6.07 11.25 -4.06
C HIS A 84 7.58 11.56 -3.99
N THR A 85 8.00 12.48 -3.10
CA THR A 85 9.41 12.84 -2.88
C THR A 85 9.90 12.46 -1.48
N GLN A 86 8.99 12.40 -0.50
CA GLN A 86 9.31 12.02 0.87
C GLN A 86 9.19 10.49 1.06
N VAL A 87 10.35 9.82 1.14
CA VAL A 87 10.42 8.38 1.45
C VAL A 87 10.36 8.16 2.96
N VAL A 88 9.16 7.92 3.49
CA VAL A 88 8.95 7.60 4.92
C VAL A 88 9.24 6.12 5.18
N VAL A 89 10.38 5.85 5.81
CA VAL A 89 10.83 4.50 6.17
C VAL A 89 10.38 4.15 7.58
N ILE A 90 9.42 3.22 7.69
CA ILE A 90 8.92 2.69 8.96
C ILE A 90 9.02 1.15 8.98
N PRO A 91 9.02 0.52 10.17
CA PRO A 91 9.10 -0.93 10.30
C PRO A 91 7.98 -1.65 9.53
N VAL A 92 8.35 -2.54 8.61
CA VAL A 92 7.41 -3.33 7.81
C VAL A 92 7.15 -4.71 8.42
N TYR A 93 5.89 -5.11 8.50
CA TYR A 93 5.46 -6.46 8.84
C TYR A 93 4.76 -7.09 7.64
N LEU A 94 5.18 -8.28 7.23
CA LEU A 94 4.51 -9.02 6.16
C LEU A 94 3.32 -9.77 6.74
N LEU A 95 2.12 -9.45 6.30
CA LEU A 95 0.88 -10.16 6.61
C LEU A 95 0.47 -11.00 5.41
N ARG A 96 0.57 -12.32 5.52
CA ARG A 96 0.27 -13.24 4.42
C ARG A 96 -0.95 -14.10 4.71
N LEU A 97 -1.86 -14.18 3.76
CA LEU A 97 -2.94 -15.16 3.73
C LEU A 97 -2.51 -16.40 2.95
N SER A 98 -2.48 -17.55 3.62
CA SER A 98 -2.18 -18.82 2.96
C SER A 98 -3.30 -19.23 2.01
N ARG A 99 -2.95 -19.47 0.74
CA ARG A 99 -3.87 -20.00 -0.26
C ARG A 99 -4.49 -21.34 0.13
N LYS A 100 -3.67 -22.26 0.66
CA LYS A 100 -4.09 -23.65 0.96
C LYS A 100 -4.84 -23.74 2.28
N SER A 101 -4.27 -23.19 3.35
CA SER A 101 -4.81 -23.35 4.70
C SER A 101 -5.79 -22.26 5.12
N HIS A 102 -5.94 -21.17 4.34
CA HIS A 102 -6.80 -20.03 4.69
C HIS A 102 -6.41 -19.36 6.01
N THR A 103 -5.15 -19.53 6.43
CA THR A 103 -4.63 -18.98 7.68
C THR A 103 -3.79 -17.75 7.42
N TRP A 104 -3.94 -16.75 8.29
CA TRP A 104 -3.09 -15.57 8.33
C TRP A 104 -1.80 -15.83 9.11
N THR A 105 -0.71 -15.28 8.60
CA THR A 105 0.61 -15.26 9.26
C THR A 105 1.17 -13.85 9.20
N ILE A 106 1.85 -13.41 10.25
CA ILE A 106 2.49 -12.10 10.30
C ILE A 106 3.89 -12.22 10.88
N PHE A 107 4.85 -11.48 10.32
CA PHE A 107 6.20 -11.40 10.85
C PHE A 107 6.91 -10.12 10.41
N ARG A 108 7.89 -9.67 11.21
CA ARG A 108 8.73 -8.52 10.90
C ARG A 108 9.58 -8.80 9.66
N HIS A 109 9.56 -7.89 8.68
CA HIS A 109 10.28 -8.07 7.42
C HIS A 109 11.16 -6.86 7.08
N LYS A 110 12.30 -6.75 7.76
CA LYS A 110 13.25 -5.63 7.68
C LYS A 110 13.70 -5.26 6.25
N PRO A 111 13.94 -6.20 5.32
CA PRO A 111 14.33 -5.84 3.96
C PRO A 111 13.31 -4.95 3.24
N GLN A 112 12.03 -4.99 3.62
CA GLN A 112 10.99 -4.18 3.00
C GLN A 112 10.83 -2.78 3.57
N ASP A 113 11.50 -2.42 4.68
CA ASP A 113 11.33 -1.08 5.28
C ASP A 113 11.61 0.03 4.26
N SER A 114 12.76 -0.04 3.60
CA SER A 114 13.14 0.95 2.60
C SER A 114 12.55 0.65 1.22
N SER A 115 12.42 -0.63 0.85
CA SER A 115 11.92 -1.01 -0.48
C SER A 115 10.45 -0.62 -0.65
N LEU A 116 9.61 -0.92 0.34
CA LEU A 116 8.19 -0.57 0.30
C LEU A 116 7.99 0.94 0.43
N ALA A 117 8.78 1.64 1.24
CA ALA A 117 8.73 3.09 1.33
C ALA A 117 9.01 3.77 -0.02
N LYS A 118 10.02 3.30 -0.76
CA LYS A 118 10.31 3.80 -2.12
C LYS A 118 9.18 3.47 -3.07
N ARG A 119 8.64 2.25 -3.03
CA ARG A 119 7.51 1.85 -3.88
C ARG A 119 6.27 2.72 -3.65
N ILE A 120 5.94 3.06 -2.40
CA ILE A 120 4.85 3.99 -2.09
C ILE A 120 5.11 5.36 -2.71
N ALA A 121 6.33 5.88 -2.63
CA ALA A 121 6.68 7.14 -3.27
C ALA A 121 6.55 7.07 -4.81
N ASP A 122 6.99 5.97 -5.42
CA ASP A 122 6.83 5.73 -6.86
C ASP A 122 5.35 5.66 -7.27
N LEU A 123 4.50 5.04 -6.44
CA LEU A 123 3.05 4.99 -6.65
C LEU A 123 2.45 6.40 -6.61
N HIS A 124 2.83 7.23 -5.64
CA HIS A 124 2.42 8.63 -5.59
C HIS A 124 2.91 9.44 -6.79
N GLU A 125 4.14 9.20 -7.25
CA GLU A 125 4.68 9.85 -8.44
C GLU A 125 3.87 9.45 -9.68
N GLY A 126 3.62 8.16 -9.90
CA GLY A 126 2.94 7.65 -11.09
C GLY A 126 1.44 7.94 -11.13
N ASN A 127 0.74 7.85 -9.99
CA ASN A 127 -0.71 8.07 -9.92
C ASN A 127 -1.09 9.56 -9.80
N GLY A 128 -0.13 10.48 -9.82
CA GLY A 128 -0.44 11.91 -9.90
C GLY A 128 -1.21 12.40 -8.69
N GLN A 129 -2.38 12.99 -8.92
CA GLN A 129 -3.26 13.51 -7.86
C GLN A 129 -4.44 12.59 -7.54
N ASP A 130 -4.43 11.34 -8.04
CA ASP A 130 -5.48 10.37 -7.75
C ASP A 130 -5.58 10.06 -6.25
N PRO A 131 -6.78 9.96 -5.68
CA PRO A 131 -6.93 9.72 -4.25
C PRO A 131 -6.43 8.32 -3.86
N ILE A 132 -5.84 8.20 -2.67
CA ILE A 132 -5.55 6.90 -2.07
C ILE A 132 -6.84 6.19 -1.61
N PRO A 133 -6.85 4.85 -1.56
CA PRO A 133 -5.77 3.94 -1.94
C PRO A 133 -5.60 3.84 -3.45
N PHE A 134 -4.35 3.80 -3.91
CA PHE A 134 -4.04 3.53 -5.30
C PHE A 134 -4.39 2.10 -5.68
N LEU A 135 -4.78 1.87 -6.93
CA LEU A 135 -4.99 0.55 -7.49
C LEU A 135 -4.17 0.38 -8.77
N GLU A 136 -3.21 -0.54 -8.74
CA GLU A 136 -2.46 -0.94 -9.94
C GLU A 136 -2.79 -2.39 -10.32
N ASP A 137 -3.45 -2.56 -11.45
CA ASP A 137 -3.79 -3.88 -12.02
C ASP A 137 -2.75 -4.32 -13.06
N HIS A 138 -1.75 -5.09 -12.61
CA HIS A 138 -0.69 -5.62 -13.47
C HIS A 138 -1.16 -6.80 -14.35
N ILE A 139 -2.40 -7.29 -14.18
CA ILE A 139 -2.99 -8.28 -15.08
C ILE A 139 -3.45 -7.61 -16.38
N LYS A 140 -4.03 -6.40 -16.27
CA LYS A 140 -4.47 -5.60 -17.43
C LYS A 140 -3.36 -4.67 -17.96
N GLY A 141 -2.30 -4.49 -17.18
CA GLY A 141 -1.24 -3.53 -17.45
C GLY A 141 -1.51 -2.19 -16.77
N VAL A 142 -0.45 -1.54 -16.32
CA VAL A 142 -0.51 -0.25 -15.60
C VAL A 142 -0.02 0.86 -16.53
N THR A 143 -0.74 1.98 -16.58
CA THR A 143 -0.34 3.17 -17.34
C THR A 143 -0.55 4.41 -16.50
N HIS A 144 0.50 5.23 -16.38
CA HIS A 144 0.48 6.49 -15.64
C HIS A 144 0.34 7.66 -16.61
N TYR A 145 -0.80 8.34 -16.57
CA TYR A 145 -1.12 9.40 -17.53
C TYR A 145 -0.66 10.80 -17.08
N ALA A 146 -0.53 11.03 -15.77
CA ALA A 146 -0.22 12.35 -15.22
C ALA A 146 0.70 12.24 -13.99
N PRO A 147 1.97 11.85 -14.15
CA PRO A 147 2.87 11.75 -13.02
C PRO A 147 3.13 13.14 -12.40
N ARG A 148 3.30 13.20 -11.08
CA ARG A 148 3.40 14.47 -10.32
C ARG A 148 4.52 15.37 -10.79
N ASN A 149 5.65 14.81 -11.22
CA ASN A 149 6.78 15.55 -11.76
C ASN A 149 6.86 15.49 -13.29
N SER A 150 5.74 15.33 -14.00
CA SER A 150 5.72 15.57 -15.44
C SER A 150 6.16 17.01 -15.74
N LYS A 151 7.42 17.17 -16.18
CA LYS A 151 7.85 18.44 -16.77
C LYS A 151 6.92 18.69 -17.95
N THR A 152 6.19 19.80 -17.91
CA THR A 152 5.44 20.30 -19.07
C THR A 152 6.38 20.27 -20.28
N PRO A 153 5.96 19.72 -21.44
CA PRO A 153 6.77 19.86 -22.65
C PRO A 153 7.06 21.35 -22.83
N VAL A 154 8.33 21.70 -22.95
CA VAL A 154 8.72 23.07 -23.31
C VAL A 154 8.08 23.31 -24.67
N VAL A 155 6.98 24.07 -24.70
CA VAL A 155 6.38 24.53 -25.95
C VAL A 155 7.46 25.38 -26.61
N ALA A 156 8.07 24.86 -27.68
CA ALA A 156 8.96 25.64 -28.51
C ALA A 156 8.13 26.82 -29.02
N SER A 157 8.41 28.01 -28.50
CA SER A 157 7.83 29.25 -28.98
C SER A 157 8.29 29.43 -30.43
N GLU A 158 7.39 29.18 -31.38
CA GLU A 158 7.57 29.64 -32.75
C GLU A 158 7.61 31.18 -32.71
N ASN A 159 8.77 31.74 -33.00
CA ASN A 159 8.92 33.18 -33.21
C ASN A 159 8.20 33.53 -34.53
N PRO A 160 7.24 34.47 -34.53
CA PRO A 160 6.71 35.00 -35.77
C PRO A 160 7.73 35.95 -36.39
N THR A 161 7.93 35.81 -37.70
CA THR A 161 8.63 36.81 -38.53
C THR A 161 7.59 37.61 -39.31
#